data_AF-A0A6B3EQF0-F1
#
_entry.id   AF-A0A6B3EQF0-F1
#
_cell.length_a   1.000
_cell.length_b   1.000
_cell.length_c   1.000
_cell.angle_alpha   90.00
_cell.angle_beta   90.00
_cell.angle_gamma   90.00
#
_symmetry.space_group_name_H-M   'P 1'
#
loop_
_entity.id
_entity.type
_entity.pdbx_description
1 polymer ?
#
loop_
_entity_poly.entity_id
_entity_poly.type
_entity_poly.pdbx_seq_one_letter_code
_entity_poly.pdbx_strand_id
1 'polypeptide(L)' 'MTDSNLWNYGPEVTNYADAEIVGYKVEARDGHIGKVDKHSTDVDSQYIVVDTGVWIFGKEVLLPAGTL' A
#
# COMPACT_ATOMS: atom_id res chain seq x y z
N MET A 1 13.40 17.29 4.18
CA MET A 1 12.57 16.53 3.23
C MET A 1 11.15 16.92 3.54
N THR A 2 10.50 17.69 2.67
CA THR A 2 9.12 18.11 2.91
C THR A 2 8.20 16.90 2.68
N ASP A 3 7.22 16.69 3.55
CA ASP A 3 6.23 15.59 3.53
C ASP A 3 5.34 15.51 2.27
N SER A 4 5.66 16.30 1.25
CA SER A 4 4.86 16.59 0.06
C SER A 4 4.59 15.39 -0.86
N ASN A 5 5.26 14.25 -0.64
CA ASN A 5 5.17 13.09 -1.53
C ASN A 5 4.76 11.78 -0.82
N LEU A 6 4.40 11.84 0.48
CA LEU A 6 4.07 10.62 1.23
C LEU A 6 2.83 9.91 0.68
N TRP A 7 1.88 10.67 0.13
CA TRP A 7 0.59 10.18 -0.34
C TRP A 7 0.51 10.00 -1.85
N ASN A 8 1.65 10.04 -2.54
CA ASN A 8 1.71 9.85 -3.98
C ASN A 8 2.63 8.68 -4.29
N TYR A 9 2.26 7.83 -5.24
CA TYR A 9 3.14 6.78 -5.73
C TYR A 9 4.39 7.40 -6.37
N GLY A 10 5.53 6.73 -6.16
CA GLY A 10 6.78 7.11 -6.81
C GLY A 10 6.71 6.94 -8.33
N PRO A 11 7.46 7.75 -9.11
CA PRO A 11 7.48 7.66 -10.58
C PRO A 11 7.96 6.29 -11.11
N GLU A 12 8.64 5.50 -10.29
CA GLU A 12 9.14 4.16 -10.60
C GLU A 12 8.09 3.06 -10.54
N VAL A 13 7.01 3.28 -9.80
CA VAL A 13 5.96 2.29 -9.68
C VAL A 13 5.06 2.56 -10.93
N THR A 14 4.68 1.57 -11.74
CA THR A 14 3.98 1.82 -13.04
C THR A 14 2.65 1.10 -13.20
N ASN A 15 2.34 0.16 -12.30
CA ASN A 15 1.23 -0.79 -12.43
C ASN A 15 0.37 -0.81 -11.16
N TYR A 16 -0.50 0.19 -10.97
CA TYR A 16 -1.54 0.18 -9.91
C TYR A 16 -2.86 0.66 -10.48
N ALA A 17 -3.26 0.08 -11.61
CA ALA A 17 -4.67 0.09 -11.97
C ALA A 17 -5.47 -0.65 -10.88
N ASP A 18 -6.70 -0.20 -10.60
CA ASP A 18 -7.51 -0.59 -9.43
C ASP A 18 -7.67 -2.11 -9.19
N ALA A 19 -7.62 -2.92 -10.23
CA ALA A 19 -7.74 -4.38 -10.14
C ALA A 19 -6.40 -5.12 -10.20
N GLU A 20 -5.30 -4.43 -10.50
CA GLU A 20 -4.02 -5.07 -10.81
C GLU A 20 -3.24 -5.45 -9.56
N ILE A 21 -3.33 -4.68 -8.47
CA ILE A 21 -2.53 -4.92 -7.25
C ILE A 21 -3.31 -5.54 -6.09
N VAL A 22 -4.64 -5.57 -6.12
CA VAL A 22 -5.43 -6.25 -5.09
C VAL A 22 -5.06 -7.73 -5.06
N GLY A 23 -4.80 -8.25 -3.86
CA GLY A 23 -4.33 -9.62 -3.63
C GLY A 23 -2.81 -9.80 -3.73
N TYR A 24 -2.04 -8.76 -4.09
CA TYR A 24 -0.58 -8.84 -4.07
C TYR A 24 -0.08 -9.01 -2.64
N LYS A 25 1.00 -9.78 -2.48
CA LYS A 25 1.68 -9.91 -1.20
C LYS A 25 2.38 -8.62 -0.86
N VAL A 26 2.32 -8.24 0.41
CA VAL A 26 3.05 -7.10 0.95
C VAL A 26 4.19 -7.64 1.82
N GLU A 27 5.41 -7.26 1.44
CA GLU A 27 6.64 -7.61 2.13
C GLU A 27 7.24 -6.34 2.73
N ALA A 28 7.51 -6.36 4.03
CA ALA A 28 8.33 -5.36 4.69
C ALA A 28 9.80 -5.77 4.63
N ARG A 29 10.69 -4.89 5.12
CA ARG A 29 12.14 -5.16 5.19
C ARG A 29 12.51 -6.40 6.03
N ASP A 30 11.65 -6.75 6.97
CA ASP A 30 11.81 -7.85 7.92
C ASP A 30 10.93 -9.06 7.62
N GLY A 31 10.15 -9.02 6.54
CA GLY A 31 9.39 -10.15 6.03
C GLY A 31 7.93 -9.83 5.70
N HIS A 32 7.16 -10.90 5.52
CA HIS A 32 5.79 -10.83 5.03
C HIS A 32 4.83 -10.22 6.05
N ILE A 33 3.97 -9.30 5.60
CA ILE A 33 3.02 -8.59 6.47
C ILE A 33 1.56 -8.76 6.07
N GLY A 34 1.26 -9.33 4.91
CA GLY A 34 -0.11 -9.57 4.47
C GLY A 34 -0.31 -9.39 2.97
N LYS A 35 -1.53 -8.99 2.58
CA LYS A 35 -1.91 -8.78 1.18
C LYS A 35 -2.66 -7.47 0.99
N VAL A 36 -2.57 -6.88 -0.19
CA VAL A 36 -3.38 -5.71 -0.55
C VAL A 36 -4.85 -6.13 -0.61
N ASP A 37 -5.69 -5.48 0.18
CA ASP A 37 -7.15 -5.66 0.16
C ASP A 37 -7.83 -4.61 -0.73
N LYS A 38 -7.36 -3.36 -0.67
CA LYS A 38 -7.86 -2.21 -1.45
C LYS A 38 -6.73 -1.23 -1.74
N HIS A 39 -6.93 -0.32 -2.69
CA HIS A 39 -6.08 0.85 -2.84
C HIS A 39 -6.84 2.04 -3.42
N SER A 40 -6.22 3.22 -3.35
CA SER A 40 -6.69 4.47 -3.93
C SER A 40 -5.61 5.03 -4.86
N THR A 41 -6.05 5.59 -5.99
CA THR A 41 -5.21 6.35 -6.94
C THR A 41 -5.64 7.82 -7.02
N ASP A 42 -6.58 8.26 -6.16
CA ASP A 42 -7.03 9.64 -6.08
C ASP A 42 -5.87 10.59 -5.75
N VAL A 43 -5.76 11.69 -6.49
CA VAL A 43 -4.69 12.68 -6.34
C VAL A 43 -4.60 13.18 -4.90
N ASP A 44 -3.39 13.23 -4.34
CA ASP A 44 -3.09 13.61 -2.95
C ASP A 44 -3.75 12.74 -1.87
N SER A 45 -4.31 11.59 -2.24
CA SER A 45 -4.93 10.61 -1.34
C SER A 45 -4.68 9.18 -1.83
N GLN A 46 -3.45 8.91 -2.28
CA GLN A 46 -3.06 7.59 -2.77
C GLN A 46 -2.53 6.75 -1.60
N TYR A 47 -3.06 5.54 -1.49
CA TYR A 47 -2.74 4.61 -0.41
C TYR A 47 -3.10 3.18 -0.81
N ILE A 48 -2.58 2.21 -0.06
CA ILE A 48 -3.06 0.83 -0.07
C ILE A 48 -3.62 0.47 1.30
N VAL A 49 -4.59 -0.43 1.32
CA VAL A 49 -5.09 -1.09 2.53
C VAL A 49 -4.53 -2.50 2.51
N VAL A 50 -3.85 -2.89 3.59
CA VAL A 50 -3.26 -4.22 3.75
C VAL A 50 -4.07 -5.00 4.76
N ASP A 51 -4.60 -6.15 4.34
CA ASP A 51 -5.11 -7.19 5.24
C ASP A 51 -3.91 -7.96 5.79
N THR A 52 -3.65 -7.79 7.09
CA THR A 52 -2.51 -8.43 7.76
C THR A 52 -2.80 -9.87 8.19
N GLY A 53 -4.03 -10.36 8.00
CA GLY A 53 -4.45 -11.67 8.46
C GLY A 53 -4.16 -11.87 9.95
N VAL A 54 -3.76 -13.08 10.37
CA VAL A 54 -3.54 -13.38 11.80
C VAL A 54 -2.37 -12.58 12.40
N TRP A 55 -1.47 -12.04 11.56
CA TRP A 55 -0.39 -11.16 11.98
C TRP A 55 -1.01 -9.84 12.45
N ILE A 56 -0.72 -9.42 13.69
CA ILE A 56 -1.34 -8.29 14.41
C ILE A 56 -2.88 -8.33 14.61
N PHE A 57 -3.46 -9.52 14.80
CA PHE A 57 -4.88 -9.71 15.18
C PHE A 57 -5.93 -9.44 14.08
N GLY A 58 -5.62 -9.64 12.79
CA GLY A 58 -6.64 -9.53 11.73
C GLY A 58 -7.02 -8.09 11.42
N LYS A 59 -6.06 -7.17 11.46
CA LYS A 59 -6.32 -5.75 11.20
C LYS A 59 -6.12 -5.42 9.73
N GLU A 60 -6.91 -4.47 9.25
CA GLU A 60 -6.60 -3.74 8.02
C GLU A 60 -5.79 -2.50 8.40
N VAL A 61 -4.69 -2.26 7.67
CA VAL A 61 -3.81 -1.10 7.88
C VAL A 61 -3.69 -0.30 6.60
N LEU A 62 -3.76 1.03 6.73
CA LEU A 62 -3.59 1.96 5.62
C LEU A 62 -2.12 2.37 5.52
N LEU A 63 -1.53 2.15 4.34
CA LEU A 63 -0.16 2.57 4.03
C LEU A 63 -0.19 3.68 2.97
N PRO A 64 0.45 4.83 3.22
CA PRO A 64 0.62 5.88 2.21
C PRO A 64 1.37 5.36 0.98
N ALA A 65 0.94 5.74 -0.22
CA ALA A 65 1.52 5.26 -1.47
C ALA A 65 3.04 5.53 -1.60
N GLY A 66 3.54 6.62 -1.03
CA GLY A 66 4.98 6.95 -1.04
C GLY A 66 5.85 6.06 -0.15
N THR A 67 5.26 5.05 0.51
CA THR A 67 6.00 4.01 1.25
C THR A 67 6.43 2.85 0.35
N LEU A 68 5.84 2.76 -0.86
CA LEU A 68 6.02 1.67 -1.81
C LEU A 68 7.11 1.98 -2.84
#